data_AF-A0A0D0BNK4-F1
#
_entry.id   AF-A0A0D0BNK4-F1
#
_cell.length_a   1.000
_cell.length_b   1.000
_cell.length_c   1.000
_cell.angle_alpha   90.00
_cell.angle_beta   90.00
_cell.angle_gamma   90.00
#
_symmetry.space_group_name_H-M   'P 1'
#
loop_
_entity.id
_entity.type
_entity.pdbx_description
1 polymer ?
#
loop_
_entity_poly.entity_id
_entity_poly.type
_entity_poly.pdbx_seq_one_letter_code
_entity_poly.pdbx_strand_id
1 'polypeptide(L)'
;MWEQQGYIGITNANLLQPLAALLKRHKAELILQYVDKDHPQYKAAGKALEIARRAPNKETPDEVDLSIEQEWRIQGAQVLKMSQKLLYQGIQSLTFPTRKKANDTELTPCHSKAYEKNIDAICTSIRQFLNKEVSTKEMWIRGTKSQTATKEQNVWTWKAIHNTFWIGRRWLHCEGYKGRATCQNCGAIEDMEHILVKCDRPGQAEVWNLARQLLAHKQIVLPKEMTMGLVLGCALMHPRDGQGKEIPRAQRLLEITVREATALIWHMRNVHVIQHDNDREKIPLMNEIQNQFYFRLNRRMQLDVTLMNKAKFG
;
A
#
# COMPACT_ATOMS: atom_id res chain seq x y z
N MET A 1 -8.66 19.57 -27.42
CA MET A 1 -8.01 19.20 -26.14
C MET A 1 -8.01 17.68 -25.92
N TRP A 2 -9.17 17.01 -25.95
CA TRP A 2 -9.25 15.54 -25.75
C TRP A 2 -8.66 14.68 -26.87
N GLU A 3 -8.76 15.15 -28.12
CA GLU A 3 -8.13 14.50 -29.28
C GLU A 3 -6.61 14.39 -29.12
N GLN A 4 -5.98 15.47 -28.65
CA GLN A 4 -4.54 15.49 -28.39
C GLN A 4 -4.16 14.55 -27.24
N GLN A 5 -5.09 14.25 -26.34
CA GLN A 5 -4.92 13.29 -25.24
C GLN A 5 -5.31 11.87 -25.62
N GLY A 6 -5.68 11.61 -26.88
CA GLY A 6 -6.13 10.30 -27.34
C GLY A 6 -7.38 9.78 -26.63
N TYR A 7 -8.19 10.68 -26.06
CA TYR A 7 -9.37 10.35 -25.24
C TYR A 7 -9.11 9.44 -24.03
N ILE A 8 -7.86 9.37 -23.55
CA ILE A 8 -7.50 8.56 -22.39
C ILE A 8 -8.26 9.04 -21.14
N GLY A 9 -9.02 8.13 -20.52
CA GLY A 9 -9.75 8.41 -19.28
C GLY A 9 -10.95 9.35 -19.42
N ILE A 10 -11.40 9.61 -20.66
CA ILE A 10 -12.56 10.47 -20.94
C ILE A 10 -13.85 9.63 -20.90
N THR A 11 -14.84 10.11 -20.16
CA THR A 11 -16.18 9.50 -20.08
C THR A 11 -16.86 9.56 -21.45
N ASN A 12 -17.52 8.47 -21.86
CA ASN A 12 -18.22 8.35 -23.14
C ASN A 12 -17.30 8.59 -24.37
N ALA A 13 -16.00 8.31 -24.25
CA ALA A 13 -15.05 8.44 -25.37
C ALA A 13 -15.50 7.67 -26.62
N ASN A 14 -16.16 6.52 -26.45
CA ASN A 14 -16.73 5.71 -27.52
C ASN A 14 -17.85 6.41 -28.32
N LEU A 15 -18.53 7.41 -27.76
CA LEU A 15 -19.53 8.22 -28.45
C LEU A 15 -18.94 9.54 -28.98
N LEU A 16 -18.02 10.13 -28.21
CA LEU A 16 -17.39 11.41 -28.56
C LEU A 16 -16.41 11.28 -29.72
N GLN A 17 -15.73 10.14 -29.85
CA GLN A 17 -14.80 9.89 -30.97
C GLN A 17 -15.53 9.84 -32.32
N PRO A 18 -16.59 9.04 -32.51
CA PRO A 18 -17.38 9.07 -33.75
C PRO A 18 -18.02 10.43 -34.01
N LEU A 19 -18.58 11.09 -32.98
CA LEU A 19 -19.17 12.42 -33.15
C LEU A 19 -18.16 13.45 -33.65
N ALA A 20 -16.96 13.47 -33.07
CA ALA A 20 -15.90 14.38 -33.51
C ALA A 20 -15.46 14.10 -34.96
N ALA A 21 -15.38 12.83 -35.35
CA ALA A 21 -15.09 12.43 -36.72
C ALA A 21 -16.20 12.88 -37.69
N LEU A 22 -17.47 12.72 -37.33
CA LEU A 22 -18.62 13.15 -38.14
C LEU A 22 -18.63 14.68 -38.34
N LEU A 23 -18.36 15.44 -37.28
CA LEU A 23 -18.28 16.91 -37.36
C LEU A 23 -17.14 17.37 -38.29
N LYS A 24 -15.99 16.68 -38.26
CA LYS A 24 -14.85 16.99 -39.14
C LYS A 24 -15.07 16.58 -40.59
N ARG A 25 -15.80 15.49 -40.83
CA ARG A 25 -16.19 15.04 -42.17
C ARG A 25 -17.13 16.05 -42.85
N HIS A 26 -17.90 16.81 -42.08
CA HIS A 26 -18.85 17.76 -42.64
C HIS A 26 -18.13 18.88 -43.41
N LYS A 27 -18.45 19.04 -44.70
CA LYS A 27 -17.76 19.98 -45.60
C LYS A 27 -18.27 21.42 -45.50
N ALA A 28 -19.51 21.62 -45.07
CA ALA A 28 -20.11 22.94 -44.92
C ALA A 28 -19.91 23.49 -43.51
N GLU A 29 -20.05 24.80 -43.37
CA GLU A 29 -19.97 25.47 -42.08
C GLU A 29 -21.08 24.98 -41.14
N LEU A 30 -20.69 24.57 -39.94
CA LEU A 30 -21.60 24.13 -38.88
C LEU A 30 -21.62 25.15 -37.75
N ILE A 31 -22.78 25.75 -37.52
CA ILE A 31 -23.01 26.64 -36.38
C ILE A 31 -23.82 25.87 -35.35
N LEU A 32 -23.17 25.54 -34.23
CA LEU A 32 -23.84 24.92 -33.08
C LEU A 32 -24.41 26.03 -32.20
N GLN A 33 -25.74 26.17 -32.21
CA GLN A 33 -26.44 27.11 -31.35
C GLN A 33 -27.00 26.38 -30.12
N TYR A 34 -26.59 26.82 -28.93
CA TYR A 34 -27.26 26.44 -27.70
C TYR A 34 -28.55 27.27 -27.56
N VAL A 35 -29.66 26.60 -27.25
CA VAL A 35 -30.98 27.21 -27.17
C VAL A 35 -31.58 26.91 -25.80
N ASP A 36 -31.88 27.96 -25.03
CA ASP A 36 -32.53 27.83 -23.73
C ASP A 36 -33.98 27.37 -23.82
N LYS A 37 -34.48 26.76 -22.75
CA LYS A 37 -35.82 26.17 -22.68
C LYS A 37 -36.95 27.15 -22.98
N ASP A 38 -36.75 28.42 -22.64
CA ASP A 38 -37.74 29.49 -22.81
C ASP A 38 -37.72 30.11 -24.22
N HIS A 39 -36.70 29.80 -25.02
CA HIS A 39 -36.52 30.38 -26.35
C HIS A 39 -37.53 29.80 -27.37
N PRO A 40 -38.08 30.62 -28.29
CA PRO A 40 -39.08 30.15 -29.27
C PRO A 40 -38.62 28.96 -30.11
N GLN A 41 -37.33 28.88 -30.45
CA GLN A 41 -36.78 27.75 -31.21
C GLN A 41 -36.75 26.44 -30.41
N TYR A 42 -36.64 26.48 -29.08
CA TYR A 42 -36.74 25.29 -28.24
C TYR A 42 -38.17 24.71 -28.30
N LYS A 43 -39.18 25.59 -28.29
CA LYS A 43 -40.59 25.21 -28.47
C LYS A 43 -40.83 24.67 -29.89
N ALA A 44 -40.19 25.24 -30.91
CA ALA A 44 -40.25 24.76 -32.29
C ALA A 44 -39.58 23.38 -32.48
N ALA A 45 -38.59 23.03 -31.66
CA ALA A 45 -37.97 21.70 -31.60
C ALA A 45 -38.84 20.64 -30.89
N GLY A 46 -40.10 20.94 -30.59
CA GLY A 46 -41.01 20.08 -29.84
C GLY A 46 -41.09 18.63 -30.32
N LYS A 47 -41.05 18.39 -31.65
CA LYS A 47 -41.05 17.03 -32.22
C LYS A 47 -39.81 16.23 -31.81
N ALA A 48 -38.62 16.84 -31.82
CA ALA A 48 -37.39 16.16 -31.41
C ALA A 48 -37.41 15.84 -29.91
N LEU A 49 -37.95 16.74 -29.09
CA LEU A 49 -38.15 16.50 -27.66
C LEU A 49 -39.12 15.35 -27.38
N GLU A 50 -40.24 15.29 -28.10
CA GLU A 50 -41.20 14.20 -27.96
C GLU A 50 -40.59 12.84 -28.34
N ILE A 51 -39.81 12.80 -29.42
CA ILE A 51 -39.08 11.60 -29.85
C ILE A 51 -38.09 11.17 -28.76
N ALA A 52 -37.28 12.10 -28.23
CA ALA A 52 -36.32 11.81 -27.17
C ALA A 52 -36.99 11.34 -25.87
N ARG A 53 -38.17 11.87 -25.51
CA ARG A 53 -38.94 11.45 -24.32
C ARG A 53 -39.53 10.05 -24.46
N ARG A 54 -39.91 9.64 -25.67
CA ARG A 54 -40.45 8.30 -25.94
C ARG A 54 -39.34 7.24 -26.10
N ALA A 55 -38.12 7.65 -26.41
CA ALA A 55 -37.00 6.75 -26.68
C ALA A 55 -36.68 5.74 -25.56
N PRO A 56 -36.72 6.08 -24.25
CA PRO A 56 -36.43 5.10 -23.19
C PRO A 56 -37.46 3.98 -23.08
N ASN A 57 -38.67 4.18 -23.60
CA ASN A 57 -39.79 3.24 -23.51
C ASN A 57 -39.96 2.38 -24.78
N LYS A 58 -39.04 2.47 -25.74
CA LYS A 58 -39.06 1.62 -26.93
C LYS A 58 -38.60 0.19 -26.57
N GLU A 59 -39.32 -0.82 -27.06
CA GLU A 59 -38.96 -2.24 -26.86
C GLU A 59 -37.64 -2.60 -27.54
N THR A 60 -37.33 -1.95 -28.66
CA THR A 60 -36.10 -2.12 -29.42
C THR A 60 -35.27 -0.84 -29.37
N PRO A 61 -34.00 -0.91 -28.93
CA PRO A 61 -33.09 0.23 -28.95
C PRO A 61 -32.80 0.69 -30.38
N ASP A 62 -32.66 2.01 -30.58
CA ASP A 62 -32.20 2.55 -31.85
C ASP A 62 -30.71 2.20 -32.05
N GLU A 63 -30.35 1.63 -33.20
CA GLU A 63 -28.96 1.36 -33.56
C GLU A 63 -28.29 2.63 -34.07
N VAL A 64 -27.20 3.05 -33.41
CA VAL A 64 -26.39 4.20 -33.83
C VAL A 64 -25.09 3.68 -34.43
N ASP A 65 -24.81 4.04 -35.67
CA ASP A 65 -23.52 3.74 -36.29
C ASP A 65 -22.41 4.57 -35.63
N LEU A 66 -21.51 3.88 -34.94
CA LEU A 66 -20.34 4.43 -34.27
C LEU A 66 -19.04 4.12 -35.03
N SER A 67 -19.14 3.67 -36.28
CA SER A 67 -17.96 3.42 -37.11
C SER A 67 -17.24 4.73 -37.43
N ILE A 68 -15.91 4.68 -37.43
CA ILE A 68 -15.05 5.83 -37.73
C ILE A 68 -14.21 5.46 -38.95
N GLU A 69 -14.36 6.24 -40.01
CA GLU A 69 -13.51 6.15 -41.20
C GLU A 69 -12.03 6.33 -40.82
N GLN A 70 -11.16 5.56 -41.47
CA GLN A 70 -9.75 5.48 -41.10
C GLN A 70 -9.03 6.83 -41.16
N GLU A 71 -9.42 7.70 -42.09
CA GLU A 71 -8.86 9.06 -42.27
C GLU A 71 -9.10 9.97 -41.06
N TRP A 72 -10.22 9.77 -40.36
CA TRP A 72 -10.61 10.57 -39.19
C TRP A 72 -10.30 9.88 -37.86
N ARG A 73 -9.78 8.65 -37.91
CA ARG A 73 -9.45 7.86 -36.74
C ARG A 73 -8.12 8.30 -36.14
N ILE A 74 -8.19 9.04 -35.04
CA ILE A 74 -7.01 9.43 -34.27
C ILE A 74 -6.41 8.18 -33.61
N GLN A 75 -5.16 7.89 -33.94
CA GLN A 75 -4.39 6.81 -33.32
C GLN A 75 -3.50 7.37 -32.21
N GLY A 76 -3.82 7.00 -30.97
CA GLY A 76 -3.00 7.35 -29.80
C GLY A 76 -3.15 8.79 -29.31
N ALA A 77 -2.19 9.22 -28.49
CA ALA A 77 -2.16 10.51 -27.86
C ALA A 77 -0.85 11.25 -28.17
N GLN A 78 -0.90 12.58 -28.27
CA GLN A 78 0.28 13.40 -28.52
C GLN A 78 1.18 13.42 -27.28
N VAL A 79 2.43 12.98 -27.43
CA VAL A 79 3.41 12.89 -26.32
C VAL A 79 3.59 14.24 -25.60
N LEU A 80 3.60 15.35 -26.33
CA LEU A 80 3.74 16.70 -25.76
C LEU A 80 2.57 17.12 -24.85
N LYS A 81 1.41 16.47 -24.97
CA LYS A 81 0.21 16.74 -24.16
C LYS A 81 -0.01 15.70 -23.07
N MET A 82 0.91 14.75 -22.93
CA MET A 82 0.86 13.71 -21.91
C MET A 82 1.45 14.18 -20.59
N SER A 83 0.77 13.84 -19.50
CA SER A 83 1.32 13.87 -18.15
C SER A 83 1.60 12.44 -17.69
N GLN A 84 2.46 12.27 -16.68
CA GLN A 84 2.69 10.95 -16.06
C GLN A 84 1.37 10.29 -15.64
N LYS A 85 0.41 11.08 -15.12
CA LYS A 85 -0.94 10.61 -14.77
C LYS A 85 -1.69 10.06 -15.99
N LEU A 86 -1.72 10.81 -17.11
CA LEU A 86 -2.40 10.38 -18.33
C LEU A 86 -1.74 9.14 -18.95
N LEU A 87 -0.40 9.08 -18.97
CA LEU A 87 0.33 7.89 -19.43
C LEU A 87 -0.01 6.66 -18.60
N TYR A 88 0.01 6.81 -17.28
CA TYR A 88 -0.33 5.72 -16.38
C TYR A 88 -1.77 5.25 -16.56
N GLN A 89 -2.73 6.18 -16.72
CA GLN A 89 -4.12 5.85 -17.05
C GLN A 89 -4.24 5.12 -18.40
N GLY A 90 -3.51 5.55 -19.42
CA GLY A 90 -3.46 4.91 -20.73
C GLY A 90 -2.94 3.47 -20.65
N ILE A 91 -1.78 3.27 -20.01
CA ILE A 91 -1.19 1.94 -19.79
C ILE A 91 -2.15 1.05 -19.01
N GLN A 92 -2.77 1.57 -17.94
CA GLN A 92 -3.75 0.80 -17.17
C GLN A 92 -4.93 0.33 -18.04
N SER A 93 -5.44 1.19 -18.92
CA SER A 93 -6.54 0.83 -19.82
C SER A 93 -6.17 -0.23 -20.87
N LEU A 94 -4.89 -0.28 -21.28
CA LEU A 94 -4.37 -1.26 -22.24
C LEU A 94 -4.03 -2.60 -21.58
N THR A 95 -3.39 -2.58 -20.41
CA THR A 95 -2.89 -3.78 -19.73
C THR A 95 -3.98 -4.49 -18.92
N PHE A 96 -5.03 -3.77 -18.50
CA PHE A 96 -6.12 -4.30 -17.68
C PHE A 96 -7.51 -3.98 -18.27
N PRO A 97 -7.82 -4.45 -19.51
CA PRO A 97 -9.06 -4.14 -20.21
C PRO A 97 -10.33 -4.63 -19.47
N THR A 98 -10.19 -5.54 -18.50
CA THR A 98 -11.28 -6.19 -17.75
C THR A 98 -11.39 -5.77 -16.29
N ARG A 99 -10.86 -4.61 -15.88
CA ARG A 99 -11.44 -3.94 -14.71
C ARG A 99 -12.63 -3.11 -15.16
N LYS A 100 -13.69 -3.80 -15.61
CA LYS A 100 -15.04 -3.22 -15.62
C LYS A 100 -15.22 -2.67 -14.21
N LYS A 101 -15.36 -1.35 -14.11
CA LYS A 101 -15.90 -0.70 -12.92
C LYS A 101 -17.30 -1.27 -12.73
N ALA A 102 -17.39 -2.40 -12.01
CA ALA A 102 -18.62 -2.83 -11.43
C ALA A 102 -18.96 -1.74 -10.41
N ASN A 103 -19.82 -0.82 -10.84
CA ASN A 103 -20.55 0.15 -10.04
C ASN A 103 -19.67 1.06 -9.17
N ASP A 104 -19.53 2.32 -9.61
CA ASP A 104 -19.15 3.43 -8.73
C ASP A 104 -20.20 3.55 -7.60
N THR A 105 -19.94 2.86 -6.49
CA THR A 105 -20.23 3.36 -5.13
C THR A 105 -19.17 2.92 -4.12
N GLU A 106 -18.36 1.89 -4.37
CA GLU A 106 -17.21 1.58 -3.51
C GLU A 106 -16.04 1.14 -4.39
N LEU A 107 -14.97 1.95 -4.42
CA LEU A 107 -13.67 1.50 -4.92
C LEU A 107 -13.24 0.28 -4.09
N THR A 108 -13.57 -0.94 -4.52
CA THR A 108 -13.08 -2.15 -3.87
C THR A 108 -11.57 -2.18 -4.11
N PRO A 109 -10.73 -1.97 -3.08
CA PRO A 109 -9.31 -1.84 -3.33
C PRO A 109 -8.76 -3.20 -3.79
N CYS A 110 -7.78 -3.17 -4.71
CA CYS A 110 -7.04 -4.36 -5.12
C CYS A 110 -6.13 -4.82 -3.97
N HIS A 111 -6.70 -5.54 -3.02
CA HIS A 111 -5.99 -6.02 -1.87
C HIS A 111 -5.62 -7.49 -2.09
N SER A 112 -4.34 -7.84 -1.92
CA SER A 112 -3.91 -9.24 -1.94
C SER A 112 -4.53 -9.96 -0.74
N LYS A 113 -4.93 -11.23 -0.88
CA LYS A 113 -5.37 -12.06 0.26
C LYS A 113 -4.36 -12.06 1.41
N ALA A 114 -3.07 -11.95 1.10
CA ALA A 114 -2.02 -11.86 2.11
C ALA A 114 -2.07 -10.53 2.89
N TYR A 115 -2.43 -9.43 2.22
CA TYR A 115 -2.63 -8.15 2.88
C TYR A 115 -3.80 -8.23 3.87
N GLU A 116 -4.95 -8.77 3.45
CA GLU A 116 -6.14 -8.84 4.31
C GLU A 116 -5.87 -9.66 5.57
N LYS A 117 -5.23 -10.83 5.39
CA LYS A 117 -4.79 -11.68 6.50
C LYS A 117 -3.84 -10.96 7.46
N ASN A 118 -2.89 -10.20 6.94
CA ASN A 118 -1.92 -9.50 7.77
C ASN A 118 -2.56 -8.33 8.54
N ILE A 119 -3.51 -7.60 7.93
CA ILE A 119 -4.25 -6.56 8.64
C ILE A 119 -5.12 -7.15 9.74
N ASP A 120 -5.82 -8.23 9.45
CA ASP A 120 -6.63 -8.93 10.45
C ASP A 120 -5.77 -9.42 11.62
N ALA A 121 -4.61 -10.02 11.33
CA ALA A 121 -3.65 -10.44 12.36
C ALA A 121 -3.15 -9.27 13.23
N ILE A 122 -2.91 -8.09 12.65
CA ILE A 122 -2.53 -6.87 13.39
C ILE A 122 -3.69 -6.43 14.28
N CYS A 123 -4.89 -6.28 13.72
CA CYS A 123 -6.07 -5.83 14.45
C CYS A 123 -6.41 -6.78 15.61
N THR A 124 -6.41 -8.10 15.37
CA THR A 124 -6.66 -9.12 16.40
C THR A 124 -5.58 -9.09 17.48
N SER A 125 -4.29 -8.98 17.12
CA SER A 125 -3.21 -8.92 18.10
C SER A 125 -3.29 -7.67 18.98
N ILE A 126 -3.59 -6.51 18.40
CA ILE A 126 -3.75 -5.25 19.13
C ILE A 126 -5.00 -5.30 20.02
N ARG A 127 -6.12 -5.85 19.53
CA ARG A 127 -7.33 -6.06 20.34
C ARG A 127 -7.04 -6.95 21.54
N GLN A 128 -6.36 -8.08 21.34
CA GLN A 128 -6.02 -9.00 22.42
C GLN A 128 -5.08 -8.38 23.45
N PHE A 129 -4.12 -7.56 23.01
CA PHE A 129 -3.13 -6.98 23.91
C PHE A 129 -3.63 -5.73 24.65
N LEU A 130 -4.34 -4.83 23.98
CA LEU A 130 -4.75 -3.53 24.53
C LEU A 130 -6.24 -3.44 24.88
N ASN A 131 -7.02 -4.48 24.56
CA ASN A 131 -8.48 -4.46 24.62
C ASN A 131 -9.08 -3.25 23.86
N LYS A 132 -8.47 -2.88 22.74
CA LYS A 132 -8.85 -1.73 21.91
C LYS A 132 -9.09 -2.17 20.47
N GLU A 133 -10.21 -1.74 19.90
CA GLU A 133 -10.47 -1.87 18.47
C GLU A 133 -9.72 -0.80 17.68
N VAL A 134 -9.11 -1.22 16.56
CA VAL A 134 -8.37 -0.33 15.66
C VAL A 134 -8.94 -0.48 14.27
N SER A 135 -9.20 0.65 13.60
CA SER A 135 -9.64 0.66 12.21
C SER A 135 -8.46 0.43 11.26
N THR A 136 -8.73 -0.16 10.08
CA THR A 136 -7.73 -0.30 9.01
C THR A 136 -7.10 1.04 8.61
N LYS A 137 -7.88 2.12 8.63
CA LYS A 137 -7.38 3.48 8.35
C LYS A 137 -6.37 3.96 9.40
N GLU A 138 -6.69 3.77 10.68
CA GLU A 138 -5.80 4.13 11.78
C GLU A 138 -4.51 3.31 11.74
N MET A 139 -4.61 2.00 11.48
CA MET A 139 -3.47 1.13 11.27
C MET A 139 -2.56 1.65 10.16
N TRP A 140 -3.10 2.05 9.01
CA TRP A 140 -2.29 2.55 7.90
C TRP A 140 -1.54 3.83 8.24
N ILE A 141 -2.25 4.80 8.83
CA ILE A 141 -1.68 6.10 9.18
C ILE A 141 -0.61 5.93 10.26
N ARG A 142 -0.92 5.21 11.35
CA ARG A 142 0.01 5.09 12.48
C ARG A 142 1.11 4.07 12.21
N GLY A 143 0.80 2.93 11.59
CA GLY A 143 1.74 1.84 11.34
C GLY A 143 2.79 2.15 10.26
N THR A 144 2.40 2.84 9.18
CA THR A 144 3.28 3.07 8.00
C THR A 144 3.59 4.52 7.70
N LYS A 145 3.04 5.46 8.48
CA LYS A 145 3.38 6.88 8.41
C LYS A 145 3.66 7.43 9.81
N SER A 146 4.24 6.60 10.68
CA SER A 146 4.64 7.03 12.01
C SER A 146 5.72 8.10 11.91
N GLN A 147 5.57 9.17 12.69
CA GLN A 147 6.59 10.22 12.85
C GLN A 147 7.74 9.79 13.76
N THR A 148 7.55 8.72 14.53
CA THR A 148 8.60 8.12 15.37
C THR A 148 9.54 7.25 14.54
N ALA A 149 9.01 6.60 13.51
CA ALA A 149 9.76 5.72 12.63
C ALA A 149 10.57 6.49 11.59
N THR A 150 11.69 5.90 11.15
CA THR A 150 12.38 6.36 9.95
C THR A 150 11.53 6.08 8.70
N LYS A 151 11.82 6.78 7.60
CA LYS A 151 11.13 6.54 6.31
C LYS A 151 11.33 5.09 5.86
N GLU A 152 12.52 4.55 6.05
CA GLU A 152 12.91 3.20 5.70
C GLU A 152 12.11 2.18 6.51
N GLN A 153 11.94 2.38 7.82
CA GLN A 153 11.12 1.52 8.68
C GLN A 153 9.63 1.56 8.27
N ASN A 154 9.09 2.74 7.97
CA ASN A 154 7.72 2.90 7.50
C ASN A 154 7.48 2.14 6.18
N VAL A 155 8.40 2.28 5.21
CA VAL A 155 8.36 1.55 3.94
C VAL A 155 8.52 0.04 4.16
N TRP A 156 9.40 -0.36 5.08
CA TRP A 156 9.59 -1.76 5.43
C TRP A 156 8.31 -2.38 6.00
N THR A 157 7.64 -1.70 6.94
CA THR A 157 6.36 -2.15 7.51
C THR A 157 5.30 -2.28 6.42
N TRP A 158 5.19 -1.29 5.52
CA TRP A 158 4.28 -1.37 4.38
C TRP A 158 4.56 -2.58 3.49
N LYS A 159 5.84 -2.85 3.19
CA LYS A 159 6.27 -4.00 2.39
C LYS A 159 5.97 -5.33 3.07
N ALA A 160 6.12 -5.40 4.40
CA ALA A 160 5.85 -6.59 5.20
C ALA A 160 4.34 -6.90 5.23
N ILE A 161 3.50 -5.88 5.47
CA ILE A 161 2.04 -5.99 5.44
C ILE A 161 1.56 -6.53 4.09
N HIS A 162 2.10 -6.03 2.98
CA HIS A 162 1.74 -6.49 1.63
C HIS A 162 2.41 -7.79 1.22
N ASN A 163 3.21 -8.41 2.09
CA ASN A 163 4.01 -9.60 1.79
C ASN A 163 4.82 -9.43 0.49
N THR A 164 5.52 -8.30 0.32
CA THR A 164 6.25 -7.98 -0.92
C THR A 164 7.72 -8.40 -0.91
N PHE A 165 8.24 -8.85 0.23
CA PHE A 165 9.62 -9.33 0.33
C PHE A 165 9.82 -10.66 -0.39
N TRP A 166 11.07 -10.93 -0.77
CA TRP A 166 11.45 -12.19 -1.39
C TRP A 166 11.85 -13.19 -0.31
N ILE A 167 10.86 -13.89 0.23
CA ILE A 167 10.97 -14.85 1.34
C ILE A 167 10.05 -16.06 1.11
N GLY A 168 10.30 -17.14 1.85
CA GLY A 168 9.46 -18.34 1.85
C GLY A 168 9.24 -18.92 0.45
N ARG A 169 7.98 -19.25 0.15
CA ARG A 169 7.56 -19.93 -1.08
C ARG A 169 7.98 -19.22 -2.38
N ARG A 170 8.26 -17.91 -2.35
CA ARG A 170 8.72 -17.18 -3.54
C ARG A 170 10.05 -17.71 -4.06
N TRP A 171 10.95 -18.16 -3.18
CA TRP A 171 12.22 -18.76 -3.57
C TRP A 171 12.06 -20.08 -4.32
N LEU A 172 10.93 -20.80 -4.18
CA LEU A 172 10.69 -22.07 -4.86
C LEU A 172 10.62 -21.94 -6.38
N HIS A 173 10.23 -20.75 -6.86
CA HIS A 173 10.15 -20.43 -8.29
C HIS A 173 11.47 -19.92 -8.88
N CYS A 174 12.54 -19.85 -8.08
CA CYS A 174 13.84 -19.37 -8.50
C CYS A 174 14.85 -20.52 -8.49
N GLU A 175 15.29 -20.95 -9.67
CA GLU A 175 16.29 -22.01 -9.81
C GLU A 175 17.61 -21.61 -9.15
N GLY A 176 18.29 -22.58 -8.54
CA GLY A 176 19.51 -22.35 -7.74
C GLY A 176 19.27 -21.79 -6.34
N TYR A 177 18.10 -21.20 -6.06
CA TYR A 177 17.83 -20.53 -4.77
C TYR A 177 16.69 -21.15 -3.95
N LYS A 178 16.16 -22.29 -4.38
CA LYS A 178 15.04 -23.00 -3.72
C LYS A 178 15.33 -23.31 -2.25
N GLY A 179 16.59 -23.56 -1.88
CA GLY A 179 17.02 -23.80 -0.50
C GLY A 179 16.78 -22.64 0.47
N ARG A 180 16.55 -21.42 -0.04
CA ARG A 180 16.21 -20.23 0.77
C ARG A 180 14.73 -20.13 1.14
N ALA A 181 13.89 -21.03 0.63
CA ALA A 181 12.46 -21.04 0.95
C ALA A 181 12.17 -21.51 2.37
N THR A 182 13.04 -22.36 2.92
CA THR A 182 12.91 -22.98 4.24
C THR A 182 14.07 -22.55 5.14
N CYS A 183 13.80 -22.40 6.42
CA CYS A 183 14.82 -22.16 7.42
C CYS A 183 15.72 -23.41 7.55
N GLN A 184 17.02 -23.25 7.35
CA GLN A 184 18.00 -24.35 7.47
C GLN A 184 18.27 -24.78 8.93
N ASN A 185 17.68 -24.07 9.91
CA ASN A 185 17.74 -24.42 11.33
C ASN A 185 16.57 -25.33 11.74
N CYS A 186 15.34 -24.85 11.63
CA CYS A 186 14.13 -25.56 12.08
C CYS A 186 13.33 -26.25 10.97
N GLY A 187 13.67 -26.07 9.70
CA GLY A 187 12.97 -26.67 8.55
C GLY A 187 11.65 -26.00 8.17
N ALA A 188 11.12 -25.05 8.94
CA ALA A 188 9.88 -24.35 8.63
C ALA A 188 10.02 -23.47 7.36
N ILE A 189 8.90 -23.20 6.68
CA ILE A 189 8.87 -22.20 5.60
C ILE A 189 9.21 -20.83 6.18
N GLU A 190 10.19 -20.16 5.58
CA GLU A 190 10.71 -18.89 6.09
C GLU A 190 9.83 -17.71 5.65
N ASP A 191 8.65 -17.57 6.24
CA ASP A 191 7.78 -16.41 6.06
C ASP A 191 8.05 -15.28 7.07
N MET A 192 7.33 -14.16 6.94
CA MET A 192 7.58 -12.98 7.78
C MET A 192 7.29 -13.25 9.27
N GLU A 193 6.27 -14.04 9.57
CA GLU A 193 5.92 -14.39 10.95
C GLU A 193 7.00 -15.31 11.54
N HIS A 194 7.46 -16.29 10.76
CA HIS A 194 8.57 -17.15 11.13
C HIS A 194 9.82 -16.34 11.48
N ILE A 195 10.26 -15.46 10.56
CA ILE A 195 11.46 -14.65 10.76
C ILE A 195 11.35 -13.80 12.03
N LEU A 196 10.23 -13.11 12.22
CA LEU A 196 10.09 -12.12 13.29
C LEU A 196 9.85 -12.72 14.66
N VAL A 197 9.08 -13.81 14.77
CA VAL A 197 8.60 -14.29 16.08
C VAL A 197 8.58 -15.81 16.31
N LYS A 198 8.77 -16.67 15.30
CA LYS A 198 8.72 -18.14 15.50
C LYS A 198 10.05 -18.88 15.33
N CYS A 199 11.02 -18.29 14.64
CA CYS A 199 12.32 -18.91 14.41
C CYS A 199 13.09 -19.13 15.73
N ASP A 200 13.68 -20.31 15.87
CA ASP A 200 14.51 -20.75 17.01
C ASP A 200 16.01 -20.57 16.76
N ARG A 201 16.39 -20.05 15.59
CA ARG A 201 17.79 -19.71 15.29
C ARG A 201 18.29 -18.64 16.27
N PRO A 202 19.55 -18.75 16.76
CA PRO A 202 20.17 -17.70 17.57
C PRO A 202 20.06 -16.31 16.92
N GLY A 203 19.66 -15.33 17.72
CA GLY A 203 19.48 -13.92 17.35
C GLY A 203 18.08 -13.41 17.65
N GLN A 204 17.04 -14.10 17.19
CA GLN A 204 15.67 -13.57 17.26
C GLN A 204 15.16 -13.47 18.70
N ALA A 205 15.24 -14.56 19.46
CA ALA A 205 14.78 -14.59 20.85
C ALA A 205 15.61 -13.66 21.74
N GLU A 206 16.92 -13.61 21.49
CA GLU A 206 17.90 -12.78 22.18
C GLU A 206 17.60 -11.30 22.00
N VAL A 207 17.32 -10.86 20.76
CA VAL A 207 16.94 -9.47 20.47
C VAL A 207 15.63 -9.10 21.16
N TRP A 208 14.63 -9.98 21.15
CA TRP A 208 13.38 -9.72 21.89
C TRP A 208 13.61 -9.67 23.40
N ASN A 209 14.47 -10.51 23.95
CA ASN A 209 14.83 -10.48 25.36
C ASN A 209 15.53 -9.17 25.74
N LEU A 210 16.45 -8.67 24.92
CA LEU A 210 17.11 -7.37 25.12
C LEU A 210 16.11 -6.21 25.06
N ALA A 211 15.18 -6.24 24.10
CA ALA A 211 14.11 -5.26 24.00
C ALA A 211 13.21 -5.26 25.26
N ARG A 212 12.84 -6.44 25.76
CA ARG A 212 12.06 -6.58 27.01
C ARG A 212 12.81 -6.02 28.21
N GLN A 213 14.08 -6.39 28.39
CA GLN A 213 14.91 -5.91 29.50
C GLN A 213 15.00 -4.38 29.49
N LEU A 214 15.24 -3.78 28.32
CA LEU A 214 15.32 -2.34 28.18
C LEU A 214 14.02 -1.62 28.55
N LEU A 215 12.88 -2.13 28.07
CA LEU A 215 11.57 -1.53 28.32
C LEU A 215 11.13 -1.72 29.79
N ALA A 216 11.53 -2.84 30.42
CA ALA A 216 11.28 -3.09 31.84
C ALA A 216 11.92 -2.03 32.75
N HIS A 217 13.09 -1.49 32.41
CA HIS A 217 13.70 -0.36 33.14
C HIS A 217 12.84 0.91 33.15
N LYS A 218 11.87 1.02 32.23
CA LYS A 218 10.89 2.12 32.15
C LYS A 218 9.48 1.66 32.53
N GLN A 219 9.35 0.50 33.18
CA GLN A 219 8.07 -0.10 33.59
C GLN A 219 7.12 -0.35 32.39
N ILE A 220 7.68 -0.53 31.19
CA ILE A 220 6.93 -0.86 29.99
C ILE A 220 7.02 -2.38 29.79
N VAL A 221 5.87 -3.06 29.87
CA VAL A 221 5.80 -4.51 29.71
C VAL A 221 5.42 -4.86 28.28
N LEU A 222 6.27 -5.61 27.60
CA LEU A 222 5.91 -6.28 26.34
C LEU A 222 5.22 -7.62 26.63
N PRO A 223 4.38 -8.11 25.71
CA PRO A 223 3.86 -9.46 25.75
C PRO A 223 4.95 -10.51 25.94
N LYS A 224 4.61 -11.54 26.71
CA LYS A 224 5.47 -12.72 26.87
C LYS A 224 5.79 -13.32 25.50
N GLU A 225 4.77 -13.47 24.66
CA GLU A 225 4.90 -13.92 23.28
C GLU A 225 4.61 -12.76 22.34
N MET A 226 5.62 -12.39 21.55
CA MET A 226 5.44 -11.41 20.49
C MET A 226 4.71 -12.06 19.32
N THR A 227 3.76 -11.36 18.73
CA THR A 227 3.11 -11.77 17.48
C THR A 227 3.55 -10.89 16.33
N MET A 228 3.50 -11.39 15.09
CA MET A 228 3.75 -10.55 13.91
C MET A 228 2.82 -9.32 13.89
N GLY A 229 1.57 -9.49 14.33
CA GLY A 229 0.60 -8.40 14.41
C GLY A 229 1.05 -7.27 15.35
N LEU A 230 1.60 -7.60 16.52
CA LEU A 230 2.14 -6.59 17.46
C LEU A 230 3.38 -5.91 16.91
N VAL A 231 4.25 -6.67 16.23
CA VAL A 231 5.47 -6.13 15.63
C VAL A 231 5.14 -5.12 14.53
N LEU A 232 4.28 -5.52 13.58
CA LEU A 232 3.87 -4.65 12.46
C LEU A 232 2.96 -3.51 12.93
N GLY A 233 2.18 -3.73 13.99
CA GLY A 233 1.28 -2.78 14.61
C GLY A 233 1.88 -1.97 15.77
N CYS A 234 3.19 -2.01 16.00
CA CYS A 234 3.80 -1.48 17.23
C CYS A 234 3.53 0.01 17.49
N ALA A 235 3.35 0.83 16.44
CA ALA A 235 2.97 2.24 16.54
C ALA A 235 1.58 2.46 17.18
N LEU A 236 0.73 1.43 17.21
CA LEU A 236 -0.58 1.43 17.83
C LEU A 236 -0.54 1.01 19.30
N MET A 237 0.61 0.54 19.80
CA MET A 237 0.76 0.07 21.17
C MET A 237 0.92 1.23 22.13
N HIS A 238 -0.06 1.41 23.02
CA HIS A 238 -0.04 2.42 24.07
C HIS A 238 0.22 1.73 25.42
N PRO A 239 1.47 1.71 25.90
CA PRO A 239 1.77 1.07 27.17
C PRO A 239 1.07 1.81 28.33
N ARG A 240 0.43 1.02 29.19
CA ARG A 240 -0.27 1.48 30.38
C ARG A 240 0.49 1.05 31.63
N ASP A 241 0.41 1.86 32.68
CA ASP A 241 0.92 1.48 34.00
C ASP A 241 0.02 0.42 34.68
N GLY A 242 0.44 -0.05 35.85
CA GLY A 242 -0.32 -1.02 36.64
C GLY A 242 -1.70 -0.53 37.11
N GLN A 243 -2.01 0.76 36.95
CA GLN A 243 -3.32 1.36 37.25
C GLN A 243 -4.15 1.60 35.98
N GLY A 244 -3.66 1.17 34.80
CA GLY A 244 -4.35 1.31 33.52
C GLY A 244 -4.21 2.69 32.87
N LYS A 245 -3.38 3.59 33.42
CA LYS A 245 -3.15 4.92 32.86
C LYS A 245 -2.04 4.87 31.82
N GLU A 246 -2.23 5.57 30.70
CA GLU A 246 -1.21 5.67 29.65
C GLU A 246 0.05 6.34 30.21
N ILE A 247 1.20 5.70 30.00
CA ILE A 247 2.48 6.25 30.44
C ILE A 247 2.90 7.32 29.41
N PRO A 248 2.96 8.60 29.79
CA PRO A 248 3.30 9.65 28.83
C PRO A 248 4.67 9.40 28.20
N ARG A 249 4.78 9.56 26.88
CA ARG A 249 6.02 9.37 26.09
C ARG A 249 6.57 7.94 26.02
N ALA A 250 5.99 6.98 26.73
CA ALA A 250 6.40 5.58 26.67
C ALA A 250 6.10 4.91 25.32
N GLN A 251 5.02 5.33 24.64
CA GLN A 251 4.68 4.86 23.29
C GLN A 251 5.84 5.05 22.31
N ARG A 252 6.50 6.23 22.33
CA ARG A 252 7.59 6.55 21.42
C ARG A 252 8.80 5.65 21.65
N LEU A 253 9.18 5.45 22.92
CA LEU A 253 10.28 4.55 23.29
C LEU A 253 9.98 3.10 22.89
N LEU A 254 8.76 2.62 23.15
CA LEU A 254 8.31 1.29 22.75
C LEU A 254 8.41 1.12 21.24
N GLU A 255 7.85 2.07 20.47
CA GLU A 255 7.87 1.98 19.02
C GLU A 255 9.30 1.98 18.46
N ILE A 256 10.19 2.88 18.96
CA ILE A 256 11.61 2.89 18.57
C ILE A 256 12.25 1.53 18.85
N THR A 257 12.06 1.00 20.07
CA THR A 257 12.68 -0.25 20.50
C THR A 257 12.20 -1.43 19.66
N VAL A 258 10.89 -1.56 19.44
CA VAL A 258 10.32 -2.64 18.65
C VAL A 258 10.75 -2.54 17.19
N ARG A 259 10.80 -1.34 16.59
CA ARG A 259 11.25 -1.15 15.21
C ARG A 259 12.74 -1.43 15.02
N GLU A 260 13.60 -1.01 15.95
CA GLU A 260 15.03 -1.31 15.89
C GLU A 260 15.32 -2.80 16.12
N ALA A 261 14.62 -3.44 17.06
CA ALA A 261 14.68 -4.88 17.26
C ALA A 261 14.29 -5.64 15.98
N THR A 262 13.16 -5.27 15.37
CA THR A 262 12.67 -5.84 14.11
C THR A 262 13.69 -5.67 12.98
N ALA A 263 14.25 -4.47 12.84
CA ALA A 263 15.25 -4.18 11.81
C ALA A 263 16.53 -5.00 12.01
N LEU A 264 16.95 -5.23 13.26
CA LEU A 264 18.10 -6.08 13.59
C LEU A 264 17.82 -7.55 13.28
N ILE A 265 16.67 -8.09 13.69
CA ILE A 265 16.26 -9.48 13.37
C ILE A 265 16.24 -9.70 11.85
N TRP A 266 15.60 -8.78 11.12
CA TRP A 266 15.57 -8.81 9.66
C TRP A 266 16.96 -8.73 9.04
N HIS A 267 17.83 -7.88 9.57
CA HIS A 267 19.22 -7.75 9.12
C HIS A 267 20.02 -9.02 9.34
N MET A 268 20.01 -9.58 10.55
CA MET A 268 20.70 -10.83 10.88
C MET A 268 20.24 -11.98 9.98
N ARG A 269 18.91 -12.09 9.73
CA ARG A 269 18.37 -13.06 8.77
C ARG A 269 18.96 -12.85 7.38
N ASN A 270 19.02 -11.62 6.87
CA ASN A 270 19.52 -11.37 5.52
C ASN A 270 21.02 -11.65 5.41
N VAL A 271 21.81 -11.28 6.41
CA VAL A 271 23.24 -11.63 6.48
C VAL A 271 23.39 -13.15 6.40
N HIS A 272 22.68 -13.89 7.25
CA HIS A 272 22.79 -15.34 7.28
C HIS A 272 22.29 -16.02 5.99
N VAL A 273 21.07 -15.72 5.53
CA VAL A 273 20.45 -16.43 4.40
C VAL A 273 20.99 -15.97 3.04
N ILE A 274 21.33 -14.68 2.90
CA ILE A 274 21.69 -14.09 1.60
C ILE A 274 23.20 -13.90 1.47
N GLN A 275 23.88 -13.35 2.48
CA GLN A 275 25.31 -13.06 2.38
C GLN A 275 26.17 -14.28 2.71
N HIS A 276 25.78 -15.07 3.71
CA HIS A 276 26.49 -16.25 4.16
C HIS A 276 25.91 -17.55 3.60
N ASP A 277 24.86 -17.49 2.79
CA ASP A 277 24.20 -18.64 2.17
C ASP A 277 23.85 -19.79 3.15
N ASN A 278 23.40 -19.42 4.35
CA ASN A 278 23.09 -20.32 5.47
C ASN A 278 24.28 -21.08 6.07
N ASP A 279 25.49 -20.54 5.93
CA ASP A 279 26.69 -21.05 6.61
C ASP A 279 26.48 -21.09 8.13
N ARG A 280 26.61 -22.30 8.70
CA ARG A 280 26.42 -22.59 10.12
C ARG A 280 27.58 -22.10 10.98
N GLU A 281 28.76 -21.91 10.40
CA GLU A 281 29.94 -21.42 11.12
C GLU A 281 29.88 -19.91 11.35
N LYS A 282 29.01 -19.21 10.60
CA LYS A 282 28.83 -17.74 10.68
C LYS A 282 27.58 -17.33 11.46
N ILE A 283 27.19 -18.13 12.44
CA ILE A 283 26.13 -17.77 13.38
C ILE A 283 26.73 -16.78 14.39
N PRO A 284 26.11 -15.60 14.59
CA PRO A 284 26.66 -14.59 15.48
C PRO A 284 26.64 -15.06 16.94
N LEU A 285 27.66 -14.67 17.68
CA LEU A 285 27.75 -14.92 19.12
C LEU A 285 26.80 -13.99 19.88
N MET A 286 26.41 -14.38 21.10
CA MET A 286 25.47 -13.61 21.92
C MET A 286 25.97 -12.19 22.23
N ASN A 287 27.26 -12.02 22.50
CA ASN A 287 27.89 -10.71 22.71
C ASN A 287 27.83 -9.83 21.46
N GLU A 288 28.00 -10.40 20.26
CA GLU A 288 27.87 -9.67 19.00
C GLU A 288 26.44 -9.18 18.79
N ILE A 289 25.44 -10.03 19.04
CA ILE A 289 24.02 -9.67 18.97
C ILE A 289 23.70 -8.52 19.94
N GLN A 290 24.18 -8.61 21.18
CA GLN A 290 24.01 -7.57 22.20
C GLN A 290 24.65 -6.25 21.77
N ASN A 291 25.91 -6.29 21.31
CA ASN A 291 26.64 -5.10 20.88
C ASN A 291 25.94 -4.43 19.67
N GLN A 292 25.48 -5.22 18.70
CA GLN A 292 24.72 -4.70 17.56
C GLN A 292 23.39 -4.05 18.00
N PHE A 293 22.68 -4.67 18.94
CA PHE A 293 21.44 -4.13 19.51
C PHE A 293 21.69 -2.79 20.19
N TYR A 294 22.66 -2.72 21.12
CA TYR A 294 22.99 -1.48 21.83
C TYR A 294 23.49 -0.39 20.89
N PHE A 295 24.36 -0.72 19.94
CA PHE A 295 24.86 0.25 18.96
C PHE A 295 23.72 0.89 18.17
N ARG A 296 22.81 0.08 17.61
CA ARG A 296 21.66 0.55 16.84
C ARG A 296 20.74 1.43 17.67
N LEU A 297 20.39 0.96 18.87
CA LEU A 297 19.46 1.66 19.73
C LEU A 297 20.03 2.99 20.23
N ASN A 298 21.30 2.99 20.67
CA ASN A 298 21.99 4.21 21.09
C ASN A 298 22.05 5.24 19.97
N ARG A 299 22.40 4.83 18.75
CA ARG A 299 22.41 5.72 17.59
C ARG A 299 21.02 6.30 17.31
N ARG A 300 19.98 5.46 17.33
CA ARG A 300 18.60 5.92 17.09
C ARG A 300 18.11 6.87 18.18
N MET A 301 18.44 6.61 19.44
CA MET A 301 18.09 7.44 20.58
C MET A 301 18.80 8.80 20.53
N GLN A 302 20.09 8.83 20.20
CA GLN A 302 20.83 10.08 20.00
C GLN A 302 20.20 10.96 18.92
N LEU A 303 19.81 10.36 17.78
CA LEU A 303 19.08 11.07 16.73
C LEU A 303 17.73 11.58 17.25
N ASP A 304 17.01 10.77 18.02
CA ASP A 304 15.71 11.17 18.58
C ASP A 304 15.83 12.37 19.53
N VAL A 305 16.78 12.31 20.47
CA VAL A 305 17.08 13.40 21.39
C VAL A 305 17.49 14.67 20.65
N THR A 306 18.32 14.52 19.61
CA THR A 306 18.79 15.66 18.80
C THR A 306 17.64 16.36 18.09
N LEU A 307 16.73 15.59 17.47
CA LEU A 307 15.56 16.13 16.75
C LEU A 307 14.52 16.75 17.69
N MET A 308 14.48 16.34 18.96
CA MET A 308 13.59 16.90 19.97
C MET A 308 14.14 18.17 20.63
N ASN A 309 15.40 18.54 20.37
CA ASN A 309 16.01 19.74 20.93
C ASN A 309 15.55 21.00 20.18
N LYS A 310 14.50 21.64 20.70
CA LYS A 310 13.94 22.89 20.17
C LYS A 310 14.94 24.06 20.14
N ALA A 311 15.97 24.07 20.99
CA ALA A 311 16.96 25.16 20.98
C ALA A 311 17.94 25.07 19.80
N LYS A 312 18.09 23.88 19.19
CA LYS A 312 19.05 23.64 18.10
C LYS A 312 18.39 23.69 16.71
N PHE A 313 17.08 23.48 16.63
CA PHE A 313 16.34 23.36 15.36
C PHE A 313 14.97 24.06 15.37
N GLY A 314 14.63 24.79 16.43
CA GLY A 314 13.38 25.54 16.56
C GLY A 314 13.57 27.03 16.30
#